data_AF-A0A1Y1W7Z6-F1
#
_entry.id   AF-A0A1Y1W7Z6-F1
#
_cell.length_a   1.000
_cell.length_b   1.000
_cell.length_c   1.000
_cell.angle_alpha   90.00
_cell.angle_beta   90.00
_cell.angle_gamma   90.00
#
_symmetry.space_group_name_H-M   'P 1'
#
loop_
_entity.id
_entity.type
_entity.pdbx_description
1 polymer ?
#
loop_
_entity_poly.entity_id
_entity_poly.type
_entity_poly.pdbx_seq_one_letter_code
_entity_poly.pdbx_strand_id
1 'polypeptide(L)'
;MRAVFLFLNSDFKAIETLLHHKRHTLLYASEGHAAIQYLRAMMTFSKEAMHDAQTAANNTINLATRFRKPRGVGAILSASTSREGSRGTKPDWYALRGMTPLQRHAELVHAEAYLLRAMLNIGTSGGAMAFLKEGWHVKSAYATYRDCYSYIQAEYAVGNMVDDHFVSGTYLGMGVFNLILSMLPARLLRFVEFVGFSADRKLGLELLAIAAGWRTEIHPCGYGLRSEFCSIMLQMYHTMFCYDLFLGYPNLPLVEKVIHRSIAQHPQSLIFMYFNGRSHVIHTELGAAIKIFDRLIANDPPSDSDWRQLQYLGYWERSLCLMALGRWLEAAQGFNTLRTENNWNKAVYTYGLASCLWEHYLVQCGGTAPNLMKTVPSLTRKVAGKSIPIEKYLVRKAHKFALQECFLQRPGLELIHVW
;
A
#
# COMPACT_ATOMS: atom_id res chain seq x y z
N MET A 1 -3.78 -9.98 -17.51
CA MET A 1 -5.19 -10.01 -17.06
C MET A 1 -5.51 -11.21 -16.16
N ARG A 2 -5.43 -12.47 -16.63
CA ARG A 2 -5.81 -13.65 -15.81
C ARG A 2 -5.14 -13.73 -14.42
N ALA A 3 -3.84 -13.46 -14.33
CA ALA A 3 -3.14 -13.46 -13.04
C ALA A 3 -3.68 -12.42 -12.05
N VAL A 4 -4.01 -11.22 -12.52
CA VAL A 4 -4.63 -10.15 -11.70
C VAL A 4 -6.03 -10.56 -11.25
N PHE A 5 -6.83 -11.15 -12.14
CA PHE A 5 -8.16 -11.64 -11.79
C PHE A 5 -8.11 -12.72 -10.69
N LEU A 6 -7.18 -13.67 -10.80
CA LEU A 6 -6.98 -14.71 -9.78
C LEU A 6 -6.48 -14.12 -8.47
N PHE A 7 -5.57 -13.14 -8.53
CA PHE A 7 -5.07 -12.40 -7.35
C PHE A 7 -6.18 -11.69 -6.60
N LEU A 8 -6.99 -10.94 -7.32
CA LEU A 8 -8.08 -10.19 -6.72
C LEU A 8 -9.16 -11.11 -6.19
N ASN A 9 -9.38 -12.30 -6.76
CA ASN A 9 -10.28 -13.32 -6.20
C ASN A 9 -9.61 -14.25 -5.17
N SER A 10 -8.42 -13.90 -4.69
CA SER A 10 -7.71 -14.62 -3.62
C SER A 10 -7.38 -16.09 -3.92
N ASP A 11 -7.30 -16.48 -5.20
CA ASP A 11 -6.82 -17.81 -5.63
C ASP A 11 -5.29 -17.82 -5.75
N PHE A 12 -4.62 -17.72 -4.60
CA PHE A 12 -3.18 -17.53 -4.56
C PHE A 12 -2.38 -18.69 -5.15
N LYS A 13 -2.87 -19.92 -4.99
CA LYS A 13 -2.23 -21.13 -5.53
C LYS A 13 -2.26 -21.17 -7.06
N ALA A 14 -3.38 -20.81 -7.68
CA ALA A 14 -3.47 -20.77 -9.14
C ALA A 14 -2.56 -19.69 -9.74
N ILE A 15 -2.41 -18.55 -9.06
CA ILE A 15 -1.53 -17.46 -9.53
C ILE A 15 -0.07 -17.89 -9.49
N GLU A 16 0.39 -18.47 -8.39
CA GLU A 16 1.78 -18.92 -8.26
C GLU A 16 2.11 -19.92 -9.36
N THR A 17 1.23 -20.89 -9.58
CA THR A 17 1.34 -21.85 -10.70
C THR A 17 1.42 -21.16 -12.06
N LEU A 18 0.52 -20.20 -12.31
CA LEU A 18 0.44 -19.49 -13.59
C LEU A 18 1.70 -18.64 -13.88
N LEU A 19 2.25 -17.98 -12.87
CA LEU A 19 3.39 -17.09 -13.01
C LEU A 19 4.72 -17.84 -12.99
N HIS A 20 4.84 -18.94 -12.24
CA HIS A 20 6.10 -19.66 -12.07
C HIS A 20 6.75 -20.06 -13.40
N HIS A 21 5.96 -20.56 -14.36
CA HIS A 21 6.47 -20.96 -15.67
C HIS A 21 6.83 -19.81 -16.60
N LYS A 22 6.22 -18.63 -16.39
CA LYS A 22 6.30 -17.48 -17.32
C LYS A 22 7.20 -16.36 -16.82
N ARG A 23 7.58 -16.37 -15.54
CA ARG A 23 8.34 -15.28 -14.88
C ARG A 23 9.73 -15.02 -15.48
N HIS A 24 10.30 -15.97 -16.21
CA HIS A 24 11.65 -15.84 -16.79
C HIS A 24 11.63 -15.30 -18.22
N THR A 25 10.48 -15.29 -18.89
CA THR A 25 10.36 -14.95 -20.32
C THR A 25 9.43 -13.76 -20.59
N LEU A 26 8.36 -13.62 -19.81
CA LEU A 26 7.38 -12.54 -20.00
C LEU A 26 7.56 -11.45 -18.95
N LEU A 27 7.74 -10.20 -19.40
CA LEU A 27 7.94 -9.03 -18.53
C LEU A 27 6.88 -8.92 -17.43
N TYR A 28 5.61 -8.89 -17.81
CA TYR A 28 4.50 -8.76 -16.86
C TYR A 28 4.28 -9.98 -15.97
N ALA A 29 4.72 -11.18 -16.39
CA ALA A 29 4.68 -12.34 -15.51
C ALA A 29 5.80 -12.27 -14.45
N SER A 30 6.97 -11.79 -14.85
CA SER A 30 8.11 -11.53 -13.95
C SER A 30 7.74 -10.50 -12.90
N GLU A 31 7.19 -9.37 -13.35
CA GLU A 31 6.74 -8.29 -12.49
C GLU A 31 5.60 -8.72 -11.56
N GLY A 32 4.58 -9.42 -12.08
CA GLY A 32 3.49 -9.94 -11.26
C GLY A 32 3.99 -10.88 -10.16
N HIS A 33 5.00 -11.71 -10.46
CA HIS A 33 5.63 -12.56 -9.45
C HIS A 33 6.40 -11.73 -8.42
N ALA A 34 7.18 -10.74 -8.85
CA ALA A 34 7.88 -9.83 -7.94
C ALA A 34 6.92 -9.04 -7.03
N ALA A 35 5.80 -8.56 -7.56
CA ALA A 35 4.77 -7.86 -6.79
C ALA A 35 4.13 -8.78 -5.72
N ILE A 36 3.85 -10.04 -6.06
CA ILE A 36 3.33 -11.01 -5.10
C ILE A 36 4.33 -11.30 -3.99
N GLN A 37 5.59 -11.54 -4.34
CA GLN A 37 6.63 -11.77 -3.34
C GLN A 37 6.84 -10.53 -2.47
N TYR A 38 6.79 -9.33 -3.05
CA TYR A 38 6.81 -8.08 -2.31
C TYR A 38 5.67 -7.99 -1.29
N LEU A 39 4.43 -8.30 -1.69
CA LEU A 39 3.29 -8.29 -0.77
C LEU A 39 3.47 -9.32 0.36
N ARG A 40 3.90 -10.55 0.05
CA ARG A 40 4.19 -11.59 1.05
C ARG A 40 5.25 -11.12 2.04
N ALA A 41 6.35 -10.54 1.55
CA ALA A 41 7.41 -9.99 2.37
C ALA A 41 6.91 -8.88 3.28
N MET A 42 6.16 -7.92 2.74
CA MET A 42 5.62 -6.82 3.51
C MET A 42 4.64 -7.30 4.58
N MET A 43 3.79 -8.29 4.29
CA MET A 43 2.80 -8.84 5.24
C MET A 43 3.42 -9.64 6.38
N THR A 44 4.44 -10.46 6.11
CA THR A 44 5.01 -11.37 7.11
C THR A 44 6.21 -10.81 7.86
N PHE A 45 6.94 -9.86 7.24
CA PHE A 45 8.26 -9.41 7.70
C PHE A 45 9.26 -10.54 7.93
N SER A 46 9.07 -11.72 7.34
CA SER A 46 10.02 -12.82 7.47
C SER A 46 11.27 -12.52 6.65
N LYS A 47 12.45 -12.88 7.18
CA LYS A 47 13.73 -12.67 6.48
C LYS A 47 13.77 -13.42 5.15
N GLU A 48 13.18 -14.61 5.12
CA GLU A 48 13.07 -15.45 3.93
C GLU A 48 12.20 -14.78 2.86
N ALA A 49 10.97 -14.35 3.20
CA ALA A 49 10.10 -13.68 2.23
C ALA A 49 10.71 -12.37 1.72
N MET A 50 11.40 -11.61 2.59
CA MET A 50 12.13 -10.40 2.19
C MET A 50 13.23 -10.71 1.17
N HIS A 51 14.01 -11.77 1.38
CA HIS A 51 15.06 -12.19 0.46
C HIS A 51 14.49 -12.68 -0.88
N ASP A 52 13.41 -13.46 -0.85
CA ASP A 52 12.74 -13.95 -2.06
C ASP A 52 12.15 -12.80 -2.89
N ALA A 53 11.56 -11.81 -2.23
CA ALA A 53 11.05 -10.61 -2.87
C ALA A 53 12.17 -9.77 -3.50
N GLN A 54 13.31 -9.60 -2.83
CA GLN A 54 14.48 -8.94 -3.40
C GLN A 54 15.01 -9.68 -4.63
N THR A 55 15.07 -11.01 -4.57
CA THR A 55 15.52 -11.87 -5.67
C THR A 55 14.57 -11.75 -6.87
N ALA A 56 13.26 -11.82 -6.63
CA ALA A 56 12.25 -11.68 -7.69
C ALA A 56 12.28 -10.29 -8.35
N ALA A 57 12.46 -9.22 -7.56
CA ALA A 57 12.61 -7.87 -8.09
C ALA A 57 13.90 -7.72 -8.93
N ASN A 58 15.03 -8.26 -8.45
CA ASN A 58 16.29 -8.28 -9.21
C ASN A 58 16.17 -9.04 -10.54
N ASN A 59 15.50 -10.19 -10.54
CA ASN A 59 15.25 -10.97 -11.76
C ASN A 59 14.40 -10.19 -12.76
N THR A 60 13.37 -9.48 -12.28
CA THR A 60 12.52 -8.63 -13.12
C THR A 60 13.30 -7.46 -13.71
N ILE A 61 14.16 -6.81 -12.90
CA ILE A 61 15.07 -5.74 -13.35
C ILE A 61 15.99 -6.23 -14.47
N ASN A 62 16.62 -7.39 -14.27
CA ASN A 62 17.54 -7.98 -15.24
C ASN A 62 16.82 -8.34 -16.54
N LEU A 63 15.60 -8.90 -16.45
CA LEU A 63 14.78 -9.22 -17.60
C LEU A 63 14.38 -7.96 -18.36
N ALA A 64 13.86 -6.94 -17.66
CA ALA A 64 13.46 -5.68 -18.26
C ALA A 64 14.65 -5.00 -18.98
N THR A 65 15.83 -5.01 -18.36
CA THR A 65 17.06 -4.45 -18.96
C THR A 65 17.40 -5.04 -20.33
N ARG A 66 17.12 -6.33 -20.56
CA ARG A 66 17.35 -6.98 -21.87
C ARG A 66 16.43 -6.46 -22.99
N PHE A 67 15.24 -5.98 -22.63
CA PHE A 67 14.25 -5.47 -23.57
C PHE A 67 14.27 -3.94 -23.69
N ARG A 68 14.99 -3.23 -22.82
CA ARG A 68 15.18 -1.78 -22.90
C ARG A 68 16.05 -1.40 -24.09
N LYS A 69 15.85 -0.19 -24.61
CA LYS A 69 16.70 0.35 -25.69
C LYS A 69 18.14 0.51 -25.15
N PRO A 70 19.17 -0.06 -25.80
CA PRO A 70 20.55 0.10 -25.36
C PRO A 70 20.90 1.59 -25.33
N ARG A 71 21.29 2.10 -24.16
CA ARG A 71 21.87 3.44 -24.06
C ARG A 71 23.27 3.33 -24.62
N GLY A 72 23.51 3.90 -25.80
CA GLY A 72 24.85 3.98 -26.37
C GLY A 72 25.78 4.71 -25.39
N VAL A 73 27.05 4.30 -25.32
CA VAL A 73 28.05 4.81 -24.36
C VAL A 73 28.17 6.36 -24.43
N GLY A 74 27.90 6.98 -25.58
CA GLY A 74 27.85 8.44 -25.74
C GLY A 74 26.62 9.15 -25.15
N ALA A 75 25.53 8.44 -24.84
CA ALA A 75 24.33 9.00 -24.18
C ALA A 75 24.54 9.18 -22.67
N ILE A 76 25.47 8.44 -22.06
CA ILE A 76 25.76 8.52 -20.62
C ILE A 76 26.51 9.82 -20.30
N LEU A 77 27.35 10.31 -21.22
CA LEU A 77 28.08 11.57 -21.09
C LEU A 77 27.20 12.82 -21.31
N SER A 78 26.08 12.68 -22.03
CA SER A 78 25.10 13.76 -22.22
C SER A 78 24.01 13.80 -21.14
N ALA A 79 23.73 12.66 -20.48
CA ALA A 79 22.76 12.59 -19.38
C ALA A 79 23.30 13.14 -18.04
N SER A 80 24.62 13.20 -17.86
CA SER A 80 25.24 13.81 -16.66
C SER A 80 25.45 15.33 -16.79
N THR A 81 25.20 15.89 -17.98
CA THR A 81 25.35 17.33 -18.27
C THR A 81 24.03 18.04 -18.57
N SER A 82 22.88 17.35 -18.52
CA SER A 82 21.54 17.96 -18.61
C SER A 82 21.15 18.66 -17.31
N ARG A 83 21.95 19.67 -16.94
CA ARG A 83 21.54 20.74 -16.04
C ARG A 83 20.46 21.55 -16.75
N GLU A 84 19.31 21.70 -16.08
CA GLU A 84 18.29 22.71 -16.33
C GLU A 84 18.87 23.99 -16.97
N GLY A 85 18.58 24.25 -18.26
CA GLY A 85 18.90 25.54 -18.85
C GLY A 85 19.09 25.65 -20.37
N SER A 86 19.28 24.56 -21.14
CA SER A 86 19.52 24.70 -22.60
C SER A 86 18.22 24.72 -23.42
N ARG A 87 17.87 25.90 -23.93
CA ARG A 87 16.68 26.28 -24.73
C ARG A 87 16.56 25.62 -26.13
N GLY A 88 17.19 24.47 -26.37
CA GLY A 88 17.19 23.81 -27.69
C GLY A 88 17.23 22.28 -27.67
N THR A 89 17.28 21.64 -26.50
CA THR A 89 17.34 20.17 -26.40
C THR A 89 15.93 19.61 -26.30
N LYS A 90 15.59 18.60 -27.12
CA LYS A 90 14.28 17.94 -27.05
C LYS A 90 14.06 17.39 -25.63
N PRO A 91 12.82 17.42 -25.10
CA PRO A 91 12.53 16.87 -23.78
C PRO A 91 12.95 15.39 -23.67
N ASP A 92 13.38 14.94 -22.50
CA ASP A 92 13.83 13.56 -22.27
C ASP A 92 12.76 12.52 -22.69
N TRP A 93 11.48 12.84 -22.50
CA TRP A 93 10.36 11.98 -22.94
C TRP A 93 10.29 11.76 -24.45
N TYR A 94 10.88 12.65 -25.28
CA TYR A 94 10.88 12.50 -26.74
C TYR A 94 11.59 11.21 -27.18
N ALA A 95 12.54 10.72 -26.38
CA ALA A 95 13.20 9.44 -26.63
C ALA A 95 12.22 8.26 -26.65
N LEU A 96 11.12 8.32 -25.88
CA LEU A 96 10.09 7.28 -25.81
C LEU A 96 9.27 7.17 -27.11
N ARG A 97 9.11 8.27 -27.86
CA ARG A 97 8.42 8.25 -29.16
C ARG A 97 9.18 7.40 -30.19
N GLY A 98 10.51 7.36 -30.08
CA GLY A 98 11.38 6.53 -30.92
C GLY A 98 11.62 5.10 -30.37
N MET A 99 10.80 4.64 -29.43
CA MET A 99 10.86 3.28 -28.87
C MET A 99 9.71 2.41 -29.37
N THR A 100 9.97 1.12 -29.53
CA THR A 100 8.91 0.15 -29.77
C THR A 100 7.98 0.06 -28.55
N PRO A 101 6.72 -0.41 -28.71
CA PRO A 101 5.84 -0.64 -27.56
C PRO A 101 6.52 -1.48 -26.47
N LEU A 102 7.15 -2.61 -26.85
CA LEU A 102 7.85 -3.48 -25.92
C LEU A 102 8.95 -2.76 -25.13
N GLN A 103 9.73 -1.89 -25.77
CA GLN A 103 10.77 -1.10 -25.10
C GLN A 103 10.18 -0.12 -24.08
N ARG A 104 9.05 0.54 -24.41
CA ARG A 104 8.34 1.42 -23.48
C ARG A 104 7.82 0.65 -22.26
N HIS A 105 7.20 -0.51 -22.48
CA HIS A 105 6.78 -1.39 -21.40
C HIS A 105 7.97 -1.86 -20.56
N ALA A 106 9.13 -2.14 -21.18
CA ALA A 106 10.34 -2.52 -20.44
C ALA A 106 10.88 -1.39 -19.56
N GLU A 107 10.82 -0.12 -19.99
CA GLU A 107 11.17 1.04 -19.16
C GLU A 107 10.23 1.16 -17.94
N LEU A 108 8.92 0.99 -18.15
CA LEU A 108 7.92 1.02 -17.09
C LEU A 108 8.13 -0.10 -16.06
N VAL A 109 8.20 -1.36 -16.52
CA VAL A 109 8.40 -2.55 -15.67
C VAL A 109 9.72 -2.46 -14.91
N HIS A 110 10.76 -1.92 -15.54
CA HIS A 110 12.04 -1.68 -14.88
C HIS A 110 11.87 -0.68 -13.73
N ALA A 111 11.20 0.47 -13.94
CA ALA A 111 10.95 1.44 -12.88
C ALA A 111 10.14 0.85 -11.71
N GLU A 112 9.13 0.04 -12.01
CA GLU A 112 8.31 -0.65 -11.01
C GLU A 112 9.12 -1.65 -10.18
N ALA A 113 9.87 -2.53 -10.82
CA ALA A 113 10.67 -3.52 -10.13
C ALA A 113 11.78 -2.88 -9.27
N TYR A 114 12.38 -1.78 -9.75
CA TYR A 114 13.32 -0.99 -8.94
C TYR A 114 12.63 -0.37 -7.72
N LEU A 115 11.41 0.15 -7.88
CA LEU A 115 10.66 0.74 -6.77
C LEU A 115 10.31 -0.32 -5.72
N LEU A 116 9.83 -1.50 -6.13
CA LEU A 116 9.58 -2.63 -5.21
C LEU A 116 10.86 -2.98 -4.43
N ARG A 117 12.00 -3.12 -5.11
CA ARG A 117 13.28 -3.43 -4.47
C ARG A 117 13.73 -2.33 -3.51
N ALA A 118 13.66 -1.07 -3.92
CA ALA A 118 14.07 0.06 -3.10
C ALA A 118 13.23 0.15 -1.82
N MET A 119 11.92 -0.06 -1.92
CA MET A 119 11.03 -0.07 -0.76
C MET A 119 11.31 -1.22 0.21
N LEU A 120 11.63 -2.43 -0.29
CA LEU A 120 12.07 -3.55 0.56
C LEU A 120 13.38 -3.22 1.28
N ASN A 121 14.34 -2.62 0.56
CA ASN A 121 15.62 -2.23 1.13
C ASN A 121 15.45 -1.14 2.18
N ILE A 122 14.58 -0.14 1.97
CA ILE A 122 14.29 0.88 2.98
C ILE A 122 13.66 0.26 4.24
N GLY A 123 12.75 -0.71 4.07
CA GLY A 123 12.11 -1.40 5.20
C GLY A 123 13.07 -2.27 6.02
N THR A 124 14.07 -2.87 5.38
CA THR A 124 15.01 -3.82 5.98
C THR A 124 16.34 -3.19 6.41
N SER A 125 16.79 -2.14 5.75
CA SER A 125 18.05 -1.46 6.05
C SER A 125 17.88 -0.49 7.23
N GLY A 126 18.54 -0.83 8.35
CA GLY A 126 18.69 0.08 9.47
C GLY A 126 19.85 1.05 9.22
N GLY A 127 19.64 2.13 8.46
CA GLY A 127 20.70 3.13 8.28
C GLY A 127 20.37 4.29 7.35
N ALA A 128 20.86 5.49 7.70
CA ALA A 128 20.65 6.70 6.92
C ALA A 128 21.30 6.64 5.51
N MET A 129 22.44 5.97 5.37
CA MET A 129 23.14 5.83 4.08
C MET A 129 22.38 4.93 3.11
N ALA A 130 21.78 3.84 3.60
CA ALA A 130 20.93 2.97 2.79
C ALA A 130 19.65 3.70 2.36
N PHE A 131 19.04 4.46 3.27
CA PHE A 131 17.91 5.34 2.94
C PHE A 131 18.25 6.37 1.85
N LEU A 132 19.43 7.01 1.91
CA LEU A 132 19.87 7.96 0.89
C LEU A 132 20.10 7.27 -0.46
N LYS A 133 20.80 6.13 -0.47
CA LYS A 133 21.06 5.36 -1.70
C LYS A 133 19.76 4.89 -2.35
N GLU A 134 18.83 4.32 -1.58
CA GLU A 134 17.55 3.87 -2.10
C GLU A 134 16.65 5.05 -2.48
N GLY A 135 16.76 6.20 -1.80
CA GLY A 135 16.09 7.44 -2.19
C GLY A 135 16.47 7.94 -3.60
N TRP A 136 17.73 7.75 -4.02
CA TRP A 136 18.14 8.00 -5.40
C TRP A 136 17.46 7.07 -6.41
N HIS A 137 17.25 5.80 -6.05
CA HIS A 137 16.53 4.84 -6.89
C HIS A 137 15.04 5.22 -7.01
N VAL A 138 14.41 5.66 -5.92
CA VAL A 138 13.04 6.18 -5.94
C VAL A 138 12.93 7.42 -6.84
N LYS A 139 13.90 8.34 -6.77
CA LYS A 139 13.96 9.51 -7.66
C LYS A 139 14.08 9.12 -9.13
N SER A 140 14.94 8.16 -9.44
CA SER A 140 15.11 7.65 -10.81
C SER A 140 13.82 7.02 -11.33
N ALA A 141 13.13 6.22 -10.52
CA ALA A 141 11.84 5.64 -10.89
C ALA A 141 10.79 6.74 -11.17
N TYR A 142 10.68 7.74 -10.31
CA TYR A 142 9.78 8.88 -10.52
C TYR A 142 10.08 9.65 -11.80
N ALA A 143 11.35 9.88 -12.13
CA ALA A 143 11.74 10.52 -13.38
C ALA A 143 11.25 9.72 -14.59
N THR A 144 11.45 8.39 -14.60
CA THR A 144 10.92 7.51 -15.65
C THR A 144 9.39 7.62 -15.76
N TYR A 145 8.67 7.60 -14.64
CA TYR A 145 7.21 7.76 -14.64
C TYR A 145 6.76 9.11 -15.21
N ARG A 146 7.46 10.20 -14.86
CA ARG A 146 7.19 11.53 -15.39
C ARG A 146 7.40 11.59 -16.89
N ASP A 147 8.45 10.93 -17.40
CA ASP A 147 8.73 10.87 -18.84
C ASP A 147 7.66 10.04 -19.57
N CYS A 148 7.27 8.88 -19.03
CA CYS A 148 6.16 8.07 -19.54
C CYS A 148 4.84 8.86 -19.54
N TYR A 149 4.57 9.62 -18.47
CA TYR A 149 3.38 10.45 -18.36
C TYR A 149 3.35 11.54 -19.42
N SER A 150 4.47 12.27 -19.58
CA SER A 150 4.62 13.33 -20.57
C SER A 150 4.45 12.79 -22.00
N TYR A 151 4.98 11.59 -22.27
CA TYR A 151 4.76 10.89 -23.53
C TYR A 151 3.28 10.60 -23.79
N ILE A 152 2.55 10.08 -22.80
CA ILE A 152 1.11 9.81 -22.93
C ILE A 152 0.34 11.10 -23.22
N GLN A 153 0.60 12.17 -22.48
CA GLN A 153 -0.06 13.47 -22.71
C GLN A 153 0.19 13.98 -24.13
N ALA A 154 1.43 13.87 -24.62
CA ALA A 154 1.79 14.32 -25.97
C ALA A 154 1.10 13.49 -27.07
N GLU A 155 0.94 12.18 -26.89
CA GLU A 155 0.25 11.32 -27.87
C GLU A 155 -1.26 11.60 -27.88
N TYR A 156 -1.90 11.74 -26.73
CA TYR A 156 -3.33 12.08 -26.67
C TYR A 156 -3.63 13.49 -27.21
N ALA A 157 -2.74 14.46 -27.00
CA ALA A 157 -2.89 15.80 -27.54
C ALA A 157 -2.90 15.85 -29.08
N VAL A 158 -2.27 14.87 -29.75
CA VAL A 158 -2.30 14.73 -31.21
C VAL A 158 -3.33 13.68 -31.70
N GLY A 159 -4.17 13.18 -30.79
CA GLY A 159 -5.23 12.21 -31.11
C GLY A 159 -4.78 10.75 -31.24
N ASN A 160 -3.53 10.43 -30.89
CA ASN A 160 -3.02 9.07 -30.95
C ASN A 160 -3.47 8.25 -29.73
N MET A 161 -3.82 6.99 -29.95
CA MET A 161 -4.10 6.04 -28.87
C MET A 161 -2.81 5.41 -28.35
N VAL A 162 -2.75 5.21 -27.03
CA VAL A 162 -1.64 4.55 -26.34
C VAL A 162 -2.18 3.29 -25.67
N ASP A 163 -1.38 2.24 -25.63
CA ASP A 163 -1.73 0.96 -25.01
C ASP A 163 -2.21 1.13 -23.55
N ASP A 164 -3.39 0.58 -23.24
CA ASP A 164 -4.03 0.65 -21.92
C ASP A 164 -3.17 0.10 -20.78
N HIS A 165 -2.36 -0.94 -21.03
CA HIS A 165 -1.49 -1.50 -20.00
C HIS A 165 -0.33 -0.56 -19.67
N PHE A 166 0.18 0.16 -20.67
CA PHE A 166 1.19 1.20 -20.47
C PHE A 166 0.59 2.43 -19.75
N VAL A 167 -0.60 2.87 -20.17
CA VAL A 167 -1.28 4.03 -19.59
C VAL A 167 -1.65 3.77 -18.14
N SER A 168 -2.33 2.65 -17.86
CA SER A 168 -2.72 2.30 -16.49
C SER A 168 -1.53 2.15 -15.54
N GLY A 169 -0.39 1.62 -16.01
CA GLY A 169 0.80 1.53 -15.16
C GLY A 169 1.49 2.86 -14.91
N THR A 170 1.59 3.68 -15.95
CA THR A 170 2.15 5.02 -15.81
C THR A 170 1.31 5.88 -14.85
N TYR A 171 -0.02 5.80 -14.98
CA TYR A 171 -0.95 6.56 -14.15
C TYR A 171 -1.07 6.01 -12.74
N LEU A 172 -0.97 4.69 -12.53
CA LEU A 172 -0.83 4.13 -11.19
C LEU A 172 0.40 4.71 -10.49
N GLY A 173 1.57 4.63 -11.13
CA GLY A 173 2.82 5.12 -10.54
C GLY A 173 2.79 6.62 -10.26
N MET A 174 2.47 7.44 -11.27
CA MET A 174 2.36 8.90 -11.09
C MET A 174 1.27 9.29 -10.09
N GLY A 175 0.15 8.59 -10.10
CA GLY A 175 -0.95 8.76 -9.16
C GLY A 175 -0.51 8.54 -7.73
N VAL A 176 0.11 7.39 -7.47
CA VAL A 176 0.64 7.01 -6.16
C VAL A 176 1.76 7.93 -5.70
N PHE A 177 2.70 8.32 -6.56
CA PHE A 177 3.76 9.27 -6.21
C PHE A 177 3.19 10.60 -5.74
N ASN A 178 2.33 11.22 -6.57
CA ASN A 178 1.71 12.50 -6.21
C ASN A 178 0.89 12.39 -4.93
N LEU A 179 0.16 11.30 -4.75
CA LEU A 179 -0.66 11.06 -3.58
C LEU A 179 0.19 10.90 -2.32
N ILE A 180 1.12 9.94 -2.28
CA ILE A 180 1.97 9.66 -1.12
C ILE A 180 2.82 10.88 -0.76
N LEU A 181 3.44 11.54 -1.75
CA LEU A 181 4.26 12.71 -1.47
C LEU A 181 3.42 13.84 -0.87
N SER A 182 2.18 14.06 -1.34
CA SER A 182 1.27 15.07 -0.78
C SER A 182 0.82 14.80 0.66
N MET A 183 1.03 13.60 1.18
CA MET A 183 0.68 13.18 2.54
C MET A 183 1.88 13.24 3.49
N LEU A 184 3.08 13.55 2.98
CA LEU A 184 4.25 13.70 3.83
C LEU A 184 4.13 14.94 4.72
N PRO A 185 4.62 14.90 5.98
CA PRO A 185 4.73 16.08 6.82
C PRO A 185 5.53 17.20 6.13
N ALA A 186 5.14 18.46 6.37
CA ALA A 186 5.75 19.65 5.75
C ALA A 186 7.28 19.75 5.88
N ARG A 187 7.87 19.14 6.92
CA ARG A 187 9.32 19.06 7.10
C ARG A 187 9.99 18.17 6.05
N LEU A 188 9.35 17.07 5.65
CA LEU A 188 9.87 16.15 4.63
C LEU A 188 9.57 16.65 3.22
N LEU A 189 8.44 17.34 3.00
CA LEU A 189 8.11 17.96 1.71
C LEU A 189 9.20 18.90 1.21
N ARG A 190 9.73 19.78 2.07
CA ARG A 190 10.82 20.70 1.69
C ARG A 190 12.08 19.99 1.18
N PHE A 191 12.42 18.83 1.75
CA PHE A 191 13.56 18.03 1.26
C PHE A 191 13.25 17.37 -0.08
N VAL A 192 12.02 16.90 -0.25
CA VAL A 192 11.54 16.23 -1.46
C VAL A 192 11.47 17.22 -2.64
N GLU A 193 10.94 18.42 -2.41
CA GLU A 193 10.90 19.52 -3.39
C GLU A 193 12.30 19.99 -3.79
N PHE A 194 13.20 20.15 -2.82
CA PHE A 194 14.61 20.47 -3.09
C PHE A 194 15.30 19.42 -3.98
N VAL A 195 14.90 18.16 -3.87
CA VAL A 195 15.42 17.06 -4.67
C VAL A 195 14.75 16.99 -6.07
N GLY A 196 13.74 17.83 -6.34
CA GLY A 196 13.11 17.99 -7.65
C GLY A 196 11.80 17.21 -7.82
N PHE A 197 11.18 16.78 -6.73
CA PHE A 197 9.82 16.21 -6.77
C PHE A 197 8.77 17.30 -6.62
N SER A 198 7.66 17.18 -7.33
CA SER A 198 6.46 17.97 -7.10
C SER A 198 5.31 17.04 -6.73
N ALA A 199 4.49 17.46 -5.76
CA ALA A 199 3.36 16.69 -5.27
C ALA A 199 2.05 17.45 -5.50
N ASP A 200 1.19 16.92 -6.36
CA ASP A 200 -0.16 17.42 -6.57
C ASP A 200 -1.18 16.31 -6.28
N ARG A 201 -1.83 16.40 -5.12
CA ARG A 201 -2.81 15.41 -4.70
C ARG A 201 -3.99 15.28 -5.67
N LYS A 202 -4.45 16.39 -6.22
CA LYS A 202 -5.61 16.41 -7.13
C LYS A 202 -5.26 15.69 -8.42
N LEU A 203 -4.08 15.99 -8.98
CA LEU A 203 -3.55 15.24 -10.12
C LEU A 203 -3.42 13.76 -9.79
N GLY A 204 -2.87 13.43 -8.61
CA GLY A 204 -2.71 12.04 -8.18
C GLY A 204 -4.01 11.23 -8.21
N LEU A 205 -5.07 11.79 -7.62
CA LEU A 205 -6.41 11.17 -7.61
C LEU A 205 -7.05 11.12 -8.99
N GLU A 206 -6.86 12.15 -9.81
CA GLU A 206 -7.40 12.20 -11.17
C GLU A 206 -6.78 11.12 -12.05
N LEU A 207 -5.46 10.94 -12.02
CA LEU A 207 -4.77 9.89 -12.78
C LEU A 207 -5.22 8.50 -12.36
N LEU A 208 -5.39 8.25 -11.05
CA LEU A 208 -5.93 6.98 -10.56
C LEU A 208 -7.37 6.76 -11.03
N ALA A 209 -8.21 7.80 -11.01
CA ALA A 209 -9.60 7.71 -11.47
C ALA A 209 -9.70 7.46 -12.98
N ILE A 210 -8.84 8.10 -13.79
CA ILE A 210 -8.75 7.84 -15.24
C ILE A 210 -8.31 6.39 -15.48
N ALA A 211 -7.23 5.94 -14.85
CA ALA A 211 -6.72 4.59 -15.04
C ALA A 211 -7.70 3.49 -14.60
N ALA A 212 -8.52 3.77 -13.58
CA ALA A 212 -9.60 2.90 -13.12
C ALA A 212 -10.89 3.02 -13.95
N GLY A 213 -10.94 3.84 -15.00
CA GLY A 213 -12.06 3.98 -15.91
C GLY A 213 -13.24 4.82 -15.38
N TRP A 214 -13.00 5.71 -14.41
CA TRP A 214 -14.03 6.60 -13.85
C TRP A 214 -14.04 8.00 -14.47
N ARG A 215 -13.04 8.31 -15.30
CA ARG A 215 -12.85 9.60 -15.97
C ARG A 215 -12.41 9.43 -17.43
N THR A 216 -13.12 8.55 -18.15
CA THR A 216 -12.79 8.19 -19.55
C THR A 216 -12.98 9.34 -20.52
N GLU A 217 -13.72 10.38 -20.13
CA GLU A 217 -13.87 11.62 -20.87
C GLU A 217 -12.58 12.45 -20.96
N ILE A 218 -11.61 12.21 -20.07
CA ILE A 218 -10.29 12.85 -20.13
C ILE A 218 -9.36 12.04 -21.03
N HIS A 219 -9.14 10.78 -20.70
CA HIS A 219 -8.38 9.84 -21.53
C HIS A 219 -9.09 8.48 -21.60
N PRO A 220 -9.14 7.84 -22.78
CA PRO A 220 -9.81 6.57 -22.96
C PRO A 220 -8.97 5.43 -22.36
N CYS A 221 -9.10 5.21 -21.06
CA CYS A 221 -8.43 4.14 -20.32
C CYS A 221 -9.40 3.51 -19.32
N GLY A 222 -9.28 2.20 -19.08
CA GLY A 222 -10.10 1.50 -18.08
C GLY A 222 -9.96 -0.01 -18.06
N TYR A 223 -9.32 -0.58 -19.08
CA TYR A 223 -9.11 -2.04 -19.22
C TYR A 223 -7.65 -2.44 -19.05
N GLY A 224 -6.84 -1.53 -18.50
CA GLY A 224 -5.43 -1.73 -18.25
C GLY A 224 -5.16 -2.78 -17.17
N LEU A 225 -3.98 -3.41 -17.24
CA LEU A 225 -3.58 -4.45 -16.28
C LEU A 225 -3.63 -3.96 -14.82
N ARG A 226 -3.42 -2.65 -14.62
CA ARG A 226 -3.31 -2.02 -13.30
C ARG A 226 -4.54 -1.21 -12.89
N SER A 227 -5.61 -1.24 -13.69
CA SER A 227 -6.84 -0.48 -13.42
C SER A 227 -7.46 -0.84 -12.06
N GLU A 228 -7.47 -2.12 -11.68
CA GLU A 228 -7.98 -2.54 -10.36
C GLU A 228 -7.09 -2.10 -9.19
N PHE A 229 -5.77 -2.02 -9.37
CA PHE A 229 -4.89 -1.47 -8.34
C PHE A 229 -5.10 0.04 -8.17
N CYS A 230 -5.50 0.75 -9.22
CA CYS A 230 -5.92 2.15 -9.12
C CYS A 230 -7.23 2.27 -8.33
N SER A 231 -8.21 1.38 -8.57
CA SER A 231 -9.44 1.29 -7.77
C SER A 231 -9.13 1.05 -6.28
N ILE A 232 -8.23 0.11 -5.97
CA ILE A 232 -7.77 -0.16 -4.60
C ILE A 232 -7.12 1.10 -3.98
N MET A 233 -6.33 1.86 -4.74
CA MET A 233 -5.69 3.06 -4.21
C MET A 233 -6.66 4.20 -3.94
N LEU A 234 -7.68 4.36 -4.79
CA LEU A 234 -8.78 5.29 -4.54
C LEU A 234 -9.56 4.90 -3.27
N GLN A 235 -9.85 3.60 -3.09
CA GLN A 235 -10.47 3.08 -1.88
C GLN A 235 -9.62 3.37 -0.65
N MET A 236 -8.33 3.03 -0.68
CA MET A 236 -7.43 3.26 0.45
C MET A 236 -7.33 4.75 0.82
N TYR A 237 -7.26 5.64 -0.17
CA TYR A 237 -7.21 7.07 0.10
C TYR A 237 -8.49 7.59 0.76
N HIS A 238 -9.65 7.31 0.16
CA HIS A 238 -10.92 7.88 0.61
C HIS A 238 -11.48 7.18 1.86
N THR A 239 -11.11 5.94 2.14
CA THR A 239 -11.64 5.19 3.28
C THR A 239 -10.68 5.03 4.46
N MET A 240 -9.39 5.34 4.27
CA MET A 240 -8.37 5.26 5.32
C MET A 240 -7.62 6.58 5.44
N PHE A 241 -6.80 6.93 4.44
CA PHE A 241 -5.86 8.06 4.59
C PHE A 241 -6.53 9.41 4.82
N CYS A 242 -7.72 9.66 4.25
CA CYS A 242 -8.46 10.89 4.51
C CYS A 242 -8.77 11.08 6.00
N TYR A 243 -9.14 9.99 6.69
CA TYR A 243 -9.50 9.99 8.10
C TYR A 243 -8.23 9.99 8.98
N ASP A 244 -7.33 9.02 8.77
CA ASP A 244 -6.14 8.81 9.60
C ASP A 244 -5.18 10.02 9.61
N LEU A 245 -5.13 10.75 8.51
CA LEU A 245 -4.21 11.88 8.30
C LEU A 245 -4.93 13.24 8.25
N PHE A 246 -6.24 13.28 8.51
CA PHE A 246 -7.05 14.51 8.50
C PHE A 246 -6.90 15.35 7.22
N LEU A 247 -6.96 14.69 6.05
CA LEU A 247 -6.60 15.28 4.75
C LEU A 247 -7.74 16.01 4.03
N GLY A 248 -8.92 16.10 4.66
CA GLY A 248 -10.12 16.71 4.12
C GLY A 248 -11.25 15.71 3.90
N TYR A 249 -12.19 16.06 3.02
CA TYR A 249 -13.40 15.28 2.80
C TYR A 249 -13.20 14.16 1.75
N PRO A 250 -13.53 12.91 2.08
CA PRO A 250 -13.48 11.82 1.12
C PRO A 250 -14.61 11.90 0.09
N ASN A 251 -14.39 11.35 -1.10
CA ASN A 251 -15.42 11.25 -2.14
C ASN A 251 -16.22 9.94 -1.96
N LEU A 252 -17.21 9.97 -1.06
CA LEU A 252 -18.03 8.79 -0.75
C LEU A 252 -18.81 8.24 -1.96
N PRO A 253 -19.42 9.07 -2.84
CA PRO A 253 -20.08 8.56 -4.04
C PRO A 253 -19.13 7.79 -4.97
N LEU A 254 -17.86 8.21 -5.08
CA LEU A 254 -16.86 7.46 -5.83
C LEU A 254 -16.50 6.14 -5.13
N VAL A 255 -16.34 6.16 -3.80
CA VAL A 255 -16.08 4.95 -2.99
C VAL A 255 -17.16 3.89 -3.23
N GLU A 256 -18.43 4.28 -3.15
CA GLU A 256 -19.57 3.37 -3.37
C GLU A 256 -19.58 2.78 -4.78
N LYS A 257 -19.41 3.62 -5.81
CA LYS A 257 -19.36 3.18 -7.21
C LYS A 257 -18.22 2.18 -7.45
N VAL A 258 -17.02 2.50 -6.93
CA VAL A 258 -15.85 1.65 -7.06
C VAL A 258 -16.08 0.31 -6.39
N ILE A 259 -16.57 0.30 -5.14
CA ILE A 259 -16.71 -0.94 -4.38
C ILE A 259 -17.81 -1.84 -4.97
N HIS A 260 -18.91 -1.25 -5.43
CA HIS A 260 -20.00 -2.00 -6.07
C HIS A 260 -19.51 -2.70 -7.35
N ARG A 261 -18.76 -2.01 -8.21
CA ARG A 261 -18.17 -2.61 -9.42
C ARG A 261 -17.16 -3.70 -9.06
N SER A 262 -16.26 -3.44 -8.12
CA SER A 262 -15.18 -4.37 -7.77
C SER A 262 -15.69 -5.65 -7.12
N ILE A 263 -16.71 -5.60 -6.25
CA ILE A 263 -17.31 -6.82 -5.67
C ILE A 263 -18.06 -7.63 -6.73
N ALA A 264 -18.78 -6.96 -7.64
CA ALA A 264 -19.47 -7.65 -8.73
C ALA A 264 -18.50 -8.41 -9.65
N GLN A 265 -17.31 -7.84 -9.89
CA GLN A 265 -16.27 -8.47 -10.72
C GLN A 265 -15.41 -9.49 -9.96
N HIS A 266 -15.23 -9.29 -8.64
CA HIS A 266 -14.35 -10.10 -7.80
C HIS A 266 -15.05 -10.52 -6.50
N PRO A 267 -16.08 -11.38 -6.57
CA PRO A 267 -16.93 -11.70 -5.43
C PRO A 267 -16.21 -12.46 -4.31
N GLN A 268 -15.08 -13.12 -4.60
CA GLN A 268 -14.27 -13.86 -3.62
C GLN A 268 -13.08 -13.05 -3.10
N SER A 269 -13.01 -11.76 -3.44
CA SER A 269 -11.87 -10.93 -3.06
C SER A 269 -11.85 -10.60 -1.58
N LEU A 270 -10.82 -11.07 -0.86
CA LEU A 270 -10.59 -10.62 0.51
C LEU A 270 -10.30 -9.11 0.59
N ILE A 271 -9.62 -8.56 -0.41
CA ILE A 271 -9.27 -7.13 -0.48
C ILE A 271 -10.53 -6.29 -0.66
N PHE A 272 -11.40 -6.64 -1.62
CA PHE A 272 -12.64 -5.89 -1.82
C PHE A 272 -13.68 -6.18 -0.73
N MET A 273 -13.68 -7.36 -0.09
CA MET A 273 -14.48 -7.58 1.12
C MET A 273 -14.05 -6.64 2.25
N TYR A 274 -12.74 -6.44 2.45
CA TYR A 274 -12.23 -5.48 3.43
C TYR A 274 -12.74 -4.06 3.15
N PHE A 275 -12.55 -3.56 1.92
CA PHE A 275 -13.02 -2.22 1.56
C PHE A 275 -14.54 -2.07 1.57
N ASN A 276 -15.29 -3.14 1.33
CA ASN A 276 -16.74 -3.15 1.52
C ASN A 276 -17.11 -2.92 2.99
N GLY A 277 -16.49 -3.68 3.89
CA GLY A 277 -16.68 -3.49 5.33
C GLY A 277 -16.32 -2.07 5.76
N ARG A 278 -15.19 -1.53 5.29
CA ARG A 278 -14.78 -0.13 5.53
C ARG A 278 -15.80 0.88 5.03
N SER A 279 -16.40 0.66 3.87
CA SER A 279 -17.47 1.53 3.36
C SER A 279 -18.67 1.57 4.31
N HIS A 280 -19.10 0.43 4.84
CA HIS A 280 -20.16 0.39 5.87
C HIS A 280 -19.74 1.06 7.20
N VAL A 281 -18.49 0.92 7.62
CA VAL A 281 -17.97 1.61 8.81
C VAL A 281 -18.09 3.13 8.67
N ILE A 282 -17.71 3.67 7.50
CA ILE A 282 -17.78 5.10 7.20
C ILE A 282 -19.22 5.62 7.22
N HIS A 283 -20.18 4.79 6.80
CA HIS A 283 -21.61 5.10 6.88
C HIS A 283 -22.21 4.83 8.26
N THR A 284 -21.40 4.49 9.27
CA THR A 284 -21.81 4.14 10.63
C THR A 284 -22.71 2.89 10.73
N GLU A 285 -22.71 2.05 9.69
CA GLU A 285 -23.47 0.82 9.60
C GLU A 285 -22.69 -0.36 10.20
N LEU A 286 -22.30 -0.22 11.46
CA LEU A 286 -21.34 -1.12 12.12
C LEU A 286 -21.81 -2.59 12.15
N GLY A 287 -23.11 -2.83 12.29
CA GLY A 287 -23.66 -4.19 12.25
C GLY A 287 -23.51 -4.89 10.90
N ALA A 288 -23.64 -4.14 9.79
CA ALA A 288 -23.41 -4.65 8.44
C ALA A 288 -21.91 -4.88 8.19
N ALA A 289 -21.08 -3.94 8.64
CA ALA A 289 -19.63 -4.05 8.58
C ALA A 289 -19.13 -5.32 9.30
N ILE A 290 -19.60 -5.59 10.52
CA ILE A 290 -19.24 -6.80 11.28
C ILE A 290 -19.58 -8.07 10.49
N LYS A 291 -20.78 -8.17 9.89
CA LYS A 291 -21.15 -9.34 9.06
C LYS A 291 -20.22 -9.54 7.86
N ILE A 292 -19.74 -8.45 7.26
CA ILE A 292 -18.78 -8.53 6.16
C ILE A 292 -17.41 -9.01 6.66
N PHE A 293 -16.93 -8.45 7.77
CA PHE A 293 -15.65 -8.87 8.35
C PHE A 293 -15.69 -10.31 8.88
N ASP A 294 -16.83 -10.78 9.40
CA ASP A 294 -17.03 -12.19 9.77
C ASP A 294 -16.88 -13.11 8.54
N ARG A 295 -17.43 -12.73 7.38
CA ARG A 295 -17.23 -13.48 6.13
C ARG A 295 -15.78 -13.47 5.66
N LEU A 296 -15.09 -12.34 5.80
CA LEU A 296 -13.67 -12.21 5.47
C LEU A 296 -12.82 -13.14 6.36
N ILE A 297 -13.09 -13.16 7.67
CA ILE A 297 -12.42 -14.03 8.64
C ILE A 297 -12.72 -15.52 8.37
N ALA A 298 -13.96 -15.86 7.97
CA ALA A 298 -14.35 -17.24 7.70
C ALA A 298 -13.68 -17.86 6.46
N ASN A 299 -13.13 -17.04 5.56
CA ASN A 299 -12.40 -17.50 4.38
C ASN A 299 -10.96 -17.87 4.76
N ASP A 300 -10.79 -18.92 5.57
CA ASP A 300 -9.53 -19.37 6.18
C ASP A 300 -8.63 -20.11 5.19
N PRO A 301 -7.52 -19.48 4.72
CA PRO A 301 -6.52 -20.20 3.95
C PRO A 301 -5.80 -21.21 4.86
N PRO A 302 -5.12 -22.22 4.27
CA PRO A 302 -4.32 -23.18 5.03
C PRO A 302 -3.36 -22.52 6.03
N SER A 303 -3.09 -23.21 7.15
CA SER A 303 -2.35 -22.60 8.28
C SER A 303 -0.91 -22.19 8.02
N ASP A 304 -0.33 -22.69 6.94
CA ASP A 304 0.99 -22.37 6.41
C ASP A 304 0.96 -21.23 5.35
N SER A 305 -0.20 -20.63 5.09
CA SER A 305 -0.35 -19.58 4.08
C SER A 305 -0.01 -18.19 4.62
N ASP A 306 0.97 -17.53 3.98
CA ASP A 306 1.28 -16.11 4.23
C ASP A 306 0.05 -15.18 4.02
N TRP A 307 -0.93 -15.63 3.23
CA TRP A 307 -2.13 -14.87 2.92
C TRP A 307 -3.14 -14.81 4.07
N ARG A 308 -2.96 -15.61 5.13
CA ARG A 308 -3.73 -15.50 6.38
C ARG A 308 -3.61 -14.10 7.00
N GLN A 309 -2.52 -13.37 6.72
CA GLN A 309 -2.35 -11.99 7.18
C GLN A 309 -3.48 -11.05 6.73
N LEU A 310 -4.10 -11.30 5.56
CA LEU A 310 -5.24 -10.51 5.09
C LEU A 310 -6.47 -10.67 5.98
N GLN A 311 -6.64 -11.84 6.62
CA GLN A 311 -7.77 -12.07 7.54
C GLN A 311 -7.65 -11.28 8.83
N TYR A 312 -6.43 -11.05 9.29
CA TYR A 312 -6.21 -10.27 10.50
C TYR A 312 -6.64 -8.80 10.33
N LEU A 313 -6.72 -8.29 9.09
CA LEU A 313 -7.38 -7.01 8.82
C LEU A 313 -8.86 -7.07 9.18
N GLY A 314 -9.54 -8.18 8.89
CA GLY A 314 -10.92 -8.42 9.31
C GLY A 314 -11.08 -8.49 10.82
N TYR A 315 -10.20 -9.23 11.52
CA TYR A 315 -10.20 -9.25 12.99
C TYR A 315 -10.03 -7.86 13.60
N TRP A 316 -9.11 -7.07 13.04
CA TRP A 316 -8.85 -5.70 13.47
C TRP A 316 -10.08 -4.81 13.34
N GLU A 317 -10.64 -4.69 12.12
CA GLU A 317 -11.79 -3.82 11.88
C GLU A 317 -13.04 -4.27 12.63
N ARG A 318 -13.28 -5.59 12.70
CA ARG A 318 -14.38 -6.17 13.48
C ARG A 318 -14.25 -5.82 14.96
N SER A 319 -13.06 -5.96 15.53
CA SER A 319 -12.81 -5.59 16.93
C SER A 319 -13.07 -4.10 17.18
N LEU A 320 -12.65 -3.20 16.27
CA LEU A 320 -12.96 -1.78 16.38
C LEU A 320 -14.46 -1.49 16.30
N CYS A 321 -15.20 -2.14 15.39
CA CYS A 321 -16.65 -2.01 15.31
C CYS A 321 -17.34 -2.48 16.60
N LEU A 322 -16.89 -3.61 17.17
CA LEU A 322 -17.40 -4.13 18.43
C LEU A 322 -17.10 -3.18 19.60
N MET A 323 -15.90 -2.60 19.65
CA MET A 323 -15.56 -1.56 20.63
C MET A 323 -16.49 -0.35 20.51
N ALA A 324 -16.74 0.14 19.30
CA ALA A 324 -17.63 1.28 19.06
C ALA A 324 -19.09 0.99 19.48
N LEU A 325 -19.53 -0.27 19.42
CA LEU A 325 -20.82 -0.73 19.94
C LEU A 325 -20.82 -1.06 21.44
N GLY A 326 -19.70 -0.87 22.15
CA GLY A 326 -19.56 -1.22 23.58
C GLY A 326 -19.49 -2.72 23.86
N ARG A 327 -19.32 -3.57 22.84
CA ARG A 327 -19.19 -5.04 22.95
C ARG A 327 -17.75 -5.43 23.28
N TRP A 328 -17.27 -4.94 24.42
CA TRP A 328 -15.85 -4.99 24.82
C TRP A 328 -15.28 -6.40 24.92
N LEU A 329 -16.01 -7.35 25.50
CA LEU A 329 -15.51 -8.71 25.69
C LEU A 329 -15.30 -9.45 24.35
N GLU A 330 -16.17 -9.22 23.38
CA GLU A 330 -16.03 -9.80 22.03
C GLU A 330 -14.90 -9.13 21.25
N ALA A 331 -14.74 -7.82 21.39
CA ALA A 331 -13.59 -7.11 20.83
C ALA A 331 -12.27 -7.62 21.44
N ALA A 332 -12.25 -7.89 22.75
CA ALA A 332 -11.11 -8.45 23.46
C ALA A 332 -10.70 -9.82 22.89
N GLN A 333 -11.65 -10.70 22.57
CA GLN A 333 -11.35 -11.99 21.92
C GLN A 333 -10.60 -11.79 20.59
N GLY A 334 -11.09 -10.88 19.73
CA GLY A 334 -10.43 -10.56 18.46
C GLY A 334 -9.01 -10.00 18.66
N PHE A 335 -8.81 -9.11 19.63
CA PHE A 335 -7.46 -8.61 19.95
C PHE A 335 -6.54 -9.69 20.52
N ASN A 336 -7.08 -10.65 21.27
CA ASN A 336 -6.29 -11.77 21.76
C ASN A 336 -5.80 -12.65 20.60
N THR A 337 -6.66 -12.97 19.62
CA THR A 337 -6.28 -13.68 18.38
C THR A 337 -5.19 -12.90 17.62
N LEU A 338 -5.38 -11.60 17.41
CA LEU A 338 -4.36 -10.75 16.78
C LEU A 338 -3.03 -10.78 17.55
N ARG A 339 -3.09 -10.68 18.87
CA ARG A 339 -1.90 -10.71 19.73
C ARG A 339 -1.21 -12.06 19.69
N THR A 340 -1.90 -13.18 19.58
CA THR A 340 -1.28 -14.52 19.53
C THR A 340 -0.75 -14.83 18.14
N GLU A 341 -1.51 -14.56 17.10
CA GLU A 341 -1.25 -15.10 15.75
C GLU A 341 -0.63 -14.07 14.78
N ASN A 342 -0.94 -12.78 14.91
CA ASN A 342 -0.46 -11.75 13.98
C ASN A 342 0.88 -11.16 14.44
N ASN A 343 1.87 -11.10 13.54
CA ASN A 343 3.21 -10.61 13.81
C ASN A 343 3.43 -9.12 13.52
N TRP A 344 2.40 -8.32 13.21
CA TRP A 344 2.54 -6.93 12.77
C TRP A 344 2.73 -5.93 13.92
N ASN A 345 1.80 -5.85 14.88
CA ASN A 345 1.88 -4.86 15.95
C ASN A 345 1.39 -5.42 17.29
N LYS A 346 2.22 -6.30 17.89
CA LYS A 346 1.93 -6.95 19.17
C LYS A 346 1.66 -5.94 20.30
N ALA A 347 2.33 -4.78 20.29
CA ALA A 347 2.08 -3.73 21.28
C ALA A 347 0.66 -3.15 21.16
N VAL A 348 0.22 -2.82 19.95
CA VAL A 348 -1.15 -2.33 19.68
C VAL A 348 -2.18 -3.39 20.05
N TYR A 349 -2.01 -4.64 19.64
CA TYR A 349 -3.00 -5.70 19.94
C TYR A 349 -3.09 -5.99 21.44
N THR A 350 -1.95 -5.99 22.15
CA THR A 350 -1.91 -6.18 23.60
C THR A 350 -2.57 -5.02 24.34
N TYR A 351 -2.33 -3.79 23.91
CA TYR A 351 -2.98 -2.62 24.49
C TYR A 351 -4.48 -2.60 24.20
N GLY A 352 -4.92 -2.97 22.99
CA GLY A 352 -6.33 -3.11 22.63
C GLY A 352 -7.05 -4.15 23.49
N LEU A 353 -6.45 -5.33 23.65
CA LEU A 353 -6.95 -6.36 24.57
C LEU A 353 -7.07 -5.84 26.00
N ALA A 354 -6.01 -5.23 26.53
CA ALA A 354 -6.02 -4.70 27.90
C ALA A 354 -7.08 -3.61 28.09
N SER A 355 -7.25 -2.74 27.09
CA SER A 355 -8.25 -1.66 27.11
C SER A 355 -9.67 -2.19 27.06
N CYS A 356 -9.96 -3.19 26.22
CA CYS A 356 -11.27 -3.83 26.17
C CYS A 356 -11.62 -4.53 27.49
N LEU A 357 -10.66 -5.27 28.09
CA LEU A 357 -10.88 -5.89 29.39
C LEU A 357 -11.11 -4.83 30.47
N TRP A 358 -10.36 -3.74 30.43
CA TRP A 358 -10.53 -2.63 31.37
C TRP A 358 -11.93 -1.99 31.28
N GLU A 359 -12.39 -1.68 30.06
CA GLU A 359 -13.72 -1.11 29.82
C GLU A 359 -14.87 -2.06 30.15
N HIS A 360 -14.65 -3.37 30.02
CA HIS A 360 -15.65 -4.36 30.41
C HIS A 360 -15.81 -4.42 31.94
N TYR A 361 -14.70 -4.41 32.69
CA TYR A 361 -14.73 -4.68 34.12
C TYR A 361 -14.92 -3.45 35.00
N LEU A 362 -14.44 -2.25 34.59
CA LEU A 362 -14.53 -0.88 35.18
C LEU A 362 -14.54 -0.68 36.73
N VAL A 363 -14.56 -1.75 37.53
CA VAL A 363 -15.01 -1.79 38.94
C VAL A 363 -14.29 -2.91 39.72
N GLN A 364 -13.78 -3.96 39.07
CA GLN A 364 -12.98 -5.00 39.74
C GLN A 364 -11.57 -5.09 39.16
N CYS A 365 -10.63 -4.37 39.78
CA CYS A 365 -9.20 -4.46 39.49
C CYS A 365 -8.65 -5.82 39.93
N GLY A 366 -8.74 -6.83 39.06
CA GLY A 366 -8.17 -8.15 39.32
C GLY A 366 -7.67 -8.86 38.06
N GLY A 367 -6.37 -9.17 38.04
CA GLY A 367 -5.80 -10.23 37.21
C GLY A 367 -5.06 -9.78 35.95
N THR A 368 -5.78 -9.59 34.85
CA THR A 368 -5.17 -9.72 33.51
C THR A 368 -4.81 -8.38 32.83
N ALA A 369 -5.71 -7.38 32.87
CA ALA A 369 -5.50 -6.11 32.16
C ALA A 369 -4.27 -5.32 32.66
N PRO A 370 -4.02 -5.18 33.98
CA PRO A 370 -2.80 -4.52 34.47
C PRO A 370 -1.51 -5.23 34.04
N ASN A 371 -1.52 -6.57 34.01
CA ASN A 371 -0.37 -7.36 33.58
C ASN A 371 -0.09 -7.17 32.08
N LEU A 372 -1.14 -7.16 31.25
CA LEU A 372 -0.99 -6.86 29.82
C LEU A 372 -0.46 -5.45 29.58
N MET A 373 -0.99 -4.43 30.27
CA MET A 373 -0.51 -3.03 30.20
C MET A 373 1.00 -2.93 30.49
N LYS A 374 1.51 -3.65 31.51
CA LYS A 374 2.93 -3.68 31.85
C LYS A 374 3.82 -4.23 30.73
N THR A 375 3.31 -5.15 29.91
CA THR A 375 4.08 -5.76 28.81
C THR A 375 4.14 -4.91 27.53
N VAL A 376 3.25 -3.92 27.37
CA VAL A 376 3.15 -3.12 26.14
C VAL A 376 4.50 -2.50 25.72
N PRO A 377 5.30 -1.90 26.62
CA PRO A 377 6.59 -1.29 26.25
C PRO A 377 7.61 -2.27 25.66
N SER A 378 7.67 -3.51 26.17
CA SER A 378 8.59 -4.54 25.69
C SER A 378 8.18 -5.15 24.34
N LEU A 379 6.95 -4.90 23.88
CA LEU A 379 6.41 -5.44 22.63
C LEU A 379 6.54 -4.48 21.44
N THR A 380 7.09 -3.28 21.65
CA THR A 380 7.29 -2.28 20.60
C THR A 380 8.36 -2.70 19.61
N ARG A 381 8.26 -2.22 18.37
CA ARG A 381 9.25 -2.47 17.32
C ARG A 381 9.76 -1.19 16.70
N LYS A 382 10.84 -1.34 15.94
CA LYS A 382 11.37 -0.28 15.09
C LYS A 382 11.21 -0.69 13.64
N VAL A 383 10.71 0.21 12.82
CA VAL A 383 10.66 0.08 11.36
C VAL A 383 11.62 1.12 10.79
N ALA A 384 12.54 0.73 9.91
CA ALA A 384 13.62 1.58 9.41
C ALA A 384 14.40 2.30 10.54
N GLY A 385 14.64 1.60 11.65
CA GLY A 385 15.34 2.13 12.83
C GLY A 385 14.54 3.13 13.68
N LYS A 386 13.28 3.45 13.32
CA LYS A 386 12.42 4.37 14.06
C LYS A 386 11.25 3.65 14.71
N SER A 387 10.88 4.04 15.93
CA SER A 387 9.67 3.52 16.59
C SER A 387 8.41 4.05 15.90
N ILE A 388 7.39 3.21 15.80
CA ILE A 388 6.12 3.53 15.17
C ILE A 388 5.37 4.59 16.01
N PRO A 389 4.81 5.67 15.41
CA PRO A 389 4.14 6.74 16.17
C PRO A 389 3.06 6.25 17.13
N ILE A 390 2.19 5.34 16.69
CA ILE A 390 1.13 4.78 17.55
C ILE A 390 1.71 4.03 18.75
N GLU A 391 2.78 3.25 18.56
CA GLU A 391 3.42 2.52 19.67
C GLU A 391 3.99 3.50 20.71
N LYS A 392 4.55 4.65 20.31
CA LYS A 392 4.99 5.67 21.26
C LYS A 392 3.83 6.24 22.08
N TYR A 393 2.66 6.43 21.47
CA TYR A 393 1.45 6.84 22.18
C TYR A 393 1.05 5.78 23.20
N LEU A 394 1.00 4.50 22.81
CA LEU A 394 0.64 3.39 23.69
C LEU A 394 1.60 3.20 24.86
N VAL A 395 2.91 3.33 24.63
CA VAL A 395 3.91 3.28 25.70
C VAL A 395 3.70 4.40 26.73
N ARG A 396 3.41 5.63 26.28
CA ARG A 396 3.09 6.73 27.18
C ARG A 396 1.83 6.44 28.00
N LYS A 397 0.80 5.84 27.39
CA LYS A 397 -0.44 5.46 28.08
C LYS A 397 -0.20 4.34 29.09
N ALA A 398 0.54 3.29 28.73
CA ALA A 398 0.92 2.21 29.65
C ALA A 398 1.74 2.73 30.84
N HIS A 399 2.66 3.67 30.61
CA HIS A 399 3.41 4.32 31.69
C HIS A 399 2.51 5.17 32.60
N LYS A 400 1.58 5.96 32.01
CA LYS A 400 0.59 6.72 32.76
C LYS A 400 -0.29 5.81 33.63
N PHE A 401 -0.74 4.68 33.09
CA PHE A 401 -1.52 3.67 33.83
C PHE A 401 -0.79 3.19 35.08
N ALA A 402 0.52 2.92 34.97
CA ALA A 402 1.34 2.50 36.12
C ALA A 402 1.50 3.61 37.16
N LEU A 403 1.70 4.86 36.73
CA LEU A 403 1.82 6.02 37.62
C LEU A 403 0.51 6.37 38.35
N GLN A 404 -0.63 6.00 37.78
CA GLN A 404 -1.97 6.25 38.33
C GLN A 404 -2.53 5.03 39.05
N GLU A 405 -1.68 4.24 39.72
CA GLU A 405 -2.10 3.08 40.52
C GLU A 405 -2.96 2.06 39.72
N CYS A 406 -2.52 1.78 38.49
CA CYS A 406 -3.23 0.90 37.55
C CYS A 406 -4.62 1.44 37.14
N PHE A 407 -4.72 2.75 36.91
CA PHE A 407 -5.94 3.39 36.42
C PHE A 407 -5.71 4.18 35.13
N LEU A 408 -6.65 4.07 34.20
CA LEU A 408 -6.82 5.01 33.08
C LEU A 408 -8.32 5.30 32.91
N GLN A 409 -8.64 6.57 32.69
CA GLN A 409 -10.02 6.97 32.37
C GLN A 409 -10.32 6.55 30.93
N ARG A 410 -11.19 5.55 30.78
CA ARG A 410 -11.78 5.12 29.49
C ARG A 410 -10.75 4.88 28.34
N PRO A 411 -9.72 4.04 28.55
CA PRO A 411 -8.68 3.78 27.56
C PRO A 411 -9.20 3.17 26.25
N GLY A 412 -10.34 2.46 26.28
CA GLY A 412 -10.93 1.91 25.06
C GLY A 412 -11.54 3.00 24.18
N LEU A 413 -12.23 3.97 24.77
CA LEU A 413 -12.76 5.12 24.02
C LEU A 413 -11.63 5.98 23.44
N GLU A 414 -10.56 6.22 24.22
CA GLU A 414 -9.38 6.93 23.72
C GLU A 414 -8.71 6.20 22.56
N LEU A 415 -8.66 4.85 22.60
CA LEU A 415 -8.08 4.06 21.53
C LEU A 415 -8.92 4.15 20.25
N ILE A 416 -10.25 4.08 20.35
CA ILE A 416 -11.14 4.26 19.19
C ILE A 416 -10.99 5.65 18.61
N HIS A 417 -10.84 6.69 19.42
CA HIS A 417 -10.70 8.06 18.90
C HIS A 417 -9.39 8.30 18.12
N VAL A 418 -8.34 7.54 18.42
CA VAL A 418 -7.06 7.61 17.71
C VAL A 418 -7.11 6.88 16.36
N TRP A 419 -8.08 5.98 16.19
CA TRP A 419 -8.31 5.18 14.99
C TRP A 419 -9.55 5.66 14.22
#